data_AF-A0A7X8KVX6-F1
#
_entry.id   AF-A0A7X8KVX6-F1
#
_cell.length_a   1.000
_cell.length_b   1.000
_cell.length_c   1.000
_cell.angle_alpha   90.00
_cell.angle_beta   90.00
_cell.angle_gamma   90.00
#
_symmetry.space_group_name_H-M   'P 1'
#
loop_
_entity.id
_entity.type
_entity.pdbx_description
1 polymer ?
#
loop_
_entity_poly.entity_id
_entity_poly.type
_entity_poly.pdbx_seq_one_letter_code
_entity_poly.pdbx_strand_id
1 'polypeptide(L)'
;MLAYPDYIKKLEVSEGGKVYVELKSGQKIIYDDFKEKNVWQRSGNPDIQDMLEQIYPLSDLEELLPEYYNPGCARIYTLLKEVYGANRKQIENNLVKVSIGYKFVDFNKNNQAAASLEGVMKELLPLARKDYKIYNAAFPCNGTYYYRLIGGTNRLSTHAFGIGIDLHSNKYDYWRWSTREQGQKRLENYPQVIVQTFEKYGFIWGGKWGNFDIMHYEYRPEIIYKARYFNEDPIPGLPWYDGLQHNQEAMNIVWWIEQQLPF
;
A
#
# COMPACT_ATOMS: atom_id res chain seq x y z
N MET A 1 13.76 0.92 1.69
CA MET A 1 14.43 -0.06 2.57
C MET A 1 13.58 -0.47 3.74
N LEU A 2 13.05 0.43 4.59
CA LEU A 2 12.15 0.03 5.70
C LEU A 2 10.98 -0.87 5.26
N ALA A 3 10.35 -0.51 4.13
CA ALA A 3 9.24 -1.27 3.57
C ALA A 3 9.64 -2.58 2.88
N TYR A 4 10.91 -2.71 2.46
CA TYR A 4 11.42 -3.77 1.60
C TYR A 4 12.91 -4.06 1.90
N PRO A 5 13.27 -4.41 3.16
CA PRO A 5 14.66 -4.40 3.61
C PRO A 5 15.51 -5.46 2.90
N ASP A 6 14.91 -6.60 2.58
CA ASP A 6 15.60 -7.71 1.92
C ASP A 6 15.65 -7.58 0.39
N TYR A 7 15.00 -6.56 -0.19
CA TYR A 7 14.81 -6.43 -1.63
C TYR A 7 15.48 -5.20 -2.23
N ILE A 8 15.72 -4.15 -1.45
CA ILE A 8 16.46 -2.96 -1.90
C ILE A 8 17.91 -3.12 -1.46
N LYS A 9 18.82 -3.19 -2.43
CA LYS A 9 20.23 -3.50 -2.21
C LYS A 9 21.12 -2.27 -2.21
N LYS A 10 20.85 -1.30 -3.09
CA LYS A 10 21.71 -0.13 -3.30
C LYS A 10 20.94 1.03 -3.95
N LEU A 11 21.40 2.25 -3.73
CA LEU A 11 21.07 3.46 -4.46
C LEU A 11 22.24 3.88 -5.36
N GLU A 12 21.92 4.35 -6.55
CA GLU A 12 22.91 4.82 -7.53
C GLU A 12 22.46 6.12 -8.17
N VAL A 13 23.37 7.09 -8.27
CA VAL A 13 23.16 8.30 -9.07
C VAL A 13 23.86 8.12 -10.40
N SER A 14 23.11 8.26 -11.49
CA SER A 14 23.70 8.31 -12.83
C SER A 14 24.44 9.63 -13.07
N GLU A 15 25.33 9.67 -14.07
CA GLU A 15 26.05 10.90 -14.47
C GLU A 15 25.11 12.08 -14.78
N GLY A 16 23.86 11.81 -15.17
CA GLY A 16 22.82 12.81 -15.41
C GLY A 16 21.96 13.17 -14.18
N GLY A 17 22.39 12.82 -12.97
CA GLY A 17 21.72 13.18 -11.70
C GLY A 17 20.51 12.34 -11.32
N LYS A 18 20.06 11.40 -12.17
CA LYS A 18 18.93 10.52 -11.86
C LYS A 18 19.31 9.48 -10.81
N VAL A 19 18.42 9.28 -9.84
CA VAL A 19 18.58 8.30 -8.77
C VAL A 19 17.91 6.99 -9.16
N TYR A 20 18.60 5.87 -8.94
CA TYR A 20 18.11 4.51 -9.18
C TYR A 20 18.17 3.70 -7.91
N VAL A 21 17.18 2.82 -7.75
CA VAL A 21 17.13 1.77 -6.74
C VAL A 21 17.51 0.46 -7.40
N GLU A 22 18.62 -0.15 -6.96
CA GLU A 22 19.00 -1.51 -7.33
C GLU A 22 18.31 -2.51 -6.42
N LEU A 23 17.58 -3.44 -7.03
CA LEU A 23 16.88 -4.52 -6.37
C LEU A 23 17.82 -5.71 -6.10
N LYS A 24 17.36 -6.66 -5.28
CA LYS A 24 18.09 -7.90 -4.96
C LYS A 24 18.51 -8.69 -6.20
N SER A 25 17.68 -8.74 -7.23
CA SER A 25 17.99 -9.36 -8.52
C SER A 25 19.06 -8.63 -9.35
N GLY A 26 19.48 -7.43 -8.94
CA GLY A 26 20.32 -6.52 -9.72
C GLY A 26 19.54 -5.65 -10.70
N GLN A 27 18.22 -5.82 -10.80
CA GLN A 27 17.37 -4.94 -11.61
C GLN A 27 17.35 -3.53 -11.03
N LYS A 28 17.45 -2.52 -11.90
CA LYS A 28 17.37 -1.10 -11.52
C LYS A 28 15.98 -0.54 -11.79
N ILE A 29 15.46 0.21 -10.84
CA ILE A 29 14.23 1.00 -10.95
C ILE A 29 14.61 2.46 -10.75
N ILE A 30 14.08 3.35 -11.58
CA ILE A 30 14.29 4.78 -11.39
C ILE A 30 13.49 5.28 -10.18
N TYR A 31 14.16 6.01 -9.29
CA TYR A 31 13.52 6.62 -8.14
C TYR A 31 12.74 7.86 -8.57
N ASP A 32 13.44 8.80 -9.22
CA ASP A 32 12.89 10.05 -9.72
C ASP A 32 13.52 10.35 -11.10
N ASP A 33 12.68 10.58 -12.11
CA ASP A 33 13.11 10.96 -13.45
C ASP A 33 13.18 12.47 -13.69
N PHE A 34 12.81 13.28 -12.68
CA PHE A 34 12.74 14.74 -12.66
C PHE A 34 11.85 15.35 -13.73
N LYS A 35 10.88 14.59 -14.25
CA LYS A 35 9.92 15.09 -15.25
C LYS A 35 8.61 15.49 -14.60
N GLU A 36 8.10 16.65 -15.01
CA GLU A 36 6.72 16.99 -14.73
C GLU A 36 5.78 16.12 -15.58
N LYS A 37 5.05 15.22 -14.92
CA LYS A 37 4.10 14.31 -15.55
C LYS A 37 2.68 14.76 -15.26
N ASN A 38 1.79 14.62 -16.25
CA ASN A 38 0.36 14.73 -16.02
C ASN A 38 -0.21 13.46 -15.36
N VAL A 39 -1.46 13.53 -14.89
CA VAL A 39 -2.15 12.42 -14.17
C VAL A 39 -2.11 11.09 -14.95
N TRP A 40 -2.27 11.13 -16.28
CA TRP A 40 -2.25 9.92 -17.12
C TRP A 40 -0.86 9.29 -17.19
N GLN A 41 0.18 10.12 -17.33
CA GLN A 41 1.57 9.67 -17.37
C GLN A 41 1.99 9.03 -16.04
N ARG A 42 1.62 9.64 -14.91
CA ARG A 42 1.87 9.10 -13.56
C ARG A 42 1.19 7.74 -13.33
N SER A 43 0.05 7.48 -13.95
CA SER A 43 -0.65 6.19 -13.84
C SER A 43 -0.11 5.13 -14.82
N GLY A 44 0.33 5.55 -16.00
CA GLY A 44 0.74 4.65 -17.09
C GLY A 44 2.18 4.15 -16.97
N ASN A 45 3.12 5.03 -16.58
CA ASN A 45 4.54 4.70 -16.44
C ASN A 45 5.16 5.46 -15.26
N PRO A 46 4.73 5.19 -14.02
CA PRO A 46 5.27 5.84 -12.84
C PRO A 46 6.72 5.45 -12.57
N ASP A 47 7.46 6.37 -11.94
CA ASP A 47 8.62 6.05 -11.12
C ASP A 47 8.27 5.98 -9.63
N ILE A 48 9.25 5.69 -8.78
CA ILE A 48 8.99 5.52 -7.34
C ILE A 48 8.49 6.83 -6.72
N GLN A 49 9.01 7.97 -7.14
CA GLN A 49 8.56 9.29 -6.68
C GLN A 49 7.08 9.50 -7.03
N ASP A 50 6.65 9.21 -8.25
CA ASP A 50 5.24 9.28 -8.66
C ASP A 50 4.35 8.37 -7.80
N MET A 51 4.80 7.14 -7.54
CA MET A 51 4.06 6.18 -6.71
C MET A 51 3.85 6.68 -5.28
N LEU A 52 4.81 7.44 -4.77
CA LEU A 52 4.82 7.95 -3.41
C LEU A 52 4.25 9.36 -3.30
N GLU A 53 4.11 10.11 -4.39
CA GLU A 53 3.81 11.55 -4.41
C GLU A 53 2.65 11.95 -3.50
N GLN A 54 1.49 11.29 -3.65
CA GLN A 54 0.30 11.57 -2.85
C GLN A 54 0.41 10.95 -1.45
N ILE A 55 0.34 11.80 -0.43
CA ILE A 55 0.38 11.38 0.97
C ILE A 55 -0.89 10.60 1.32
N TYR A 56 -0.72 9.40 1.86
CA TYR A 56 -1.83 8.62 2.38
C TYR A 56 -2.24 9.18 3.75
N PRO A 57 -3.50 9.65 3.94
CA PRO A 57 -3.91 10.19 5.23
C PRO A 57 -4.03 9.04 6.24
N LEU A 58 -3.36 9.12 7.39
CA LEU A 58 -3.50 8.13 8.47
C LEU A 58 -4.64 8.47 9.44
N SER A 59 -5.10 9.71 9.45
CA SER A 59 -6.29 10.09 10.21
C SER A 59 -7.55 9.45 9.62
N ASP A 60 -8.59 9.35 10.43
CA ASP A 60 -9.93 8.99 9.96
C ASP A 60 -10.40 10.05 8.95
N LEU A 61 -11.19 9.62 7.97
CA LEU A 61 -11.78 10.53 6.98
C LEU A 61 -13.20 10.90 7.40
N GLU A 62 -13.49 12.19 7.39
CA GLU A 62 -14.86 12.72 7.51
C GLU A 62 -15.54 12.77 6.14
N GLU A 63 -14.78 13.01 5.07
CA GLU A 63 -15.27 13.10 3.70
C GLU A 63 -14.42 12.26 2.73
N LEU A 64 -15.07 11.76 1.67
CA LEU A 64 -14.37 11.12 0.57
C LEU A 64 -13.38 12.10 -0.08
N LEU A 65 -12.14 11.63 -0.30
CA LEU A 65 -11.11 12.43 -0.96
C LEU A 65 -11.54 12.83 -2.39
N PRO A 66 -10.97 13.93 -2.94
CA PRO A 66 -11.21 14.32 -4.32
C PRO A 66 -10.84 13.21 -5.32
N GLU A 67 -11.57 13.08 -6.42
CA GLU A 67 -11.41 11.97 -7.38
C GLU A 67 -9.99 11.82 -7.97
N TYR A 68 -9.23 12.90 -8.03
CA TYR A 68 -7.84 12.90 -8.51
C TYR A 68 -6.83 12.42 -7.46
N TYR A 69 -7.23 12.29 -6.19
CA TYR A 69 -6.38 11.94 -5.06
C TYR A 69 -6.57 10.46 -4.68
N ASN A 70 -5.69 9.60 -5.18
CA ASN A 70 -5.72 8.14 -5.02
C ASN A 70 -4.35 7.62 -4.54
N PRO A 71 -3.95 7.94 -3.30
CA PRO A 71 -2.64 7.57 -2.76
C PRO A 71 -2.43 6.05 -2.81
N GLY A 72 -1.29 5.63 -3.37
CA GLY A 72 -0.95 4.22 -3.54
C GLY A 72 -1.55 3.52 -4.77
N CYS A 73 -2.41 4.17 -5.58
CA CYS A 73 -2.95 3.55 -6.80
C CYS A 73 -1.93 3.44 -7.94
N ALA A 74 -0.95 4.35 -8.01
CA ALA A 74 0.22 4.21 -8.87
C ALA A 74 1.09 3.04 -8.35
N ARG A 75 1.62 2.22 -9.26
CA ARG A 75 2.30 0.96 -8.91
C ARG A 75 3.53 0.74 -9.75
N ILE A 76 4.62 0.40 -9.09
CA ILE A 76 5.86 -0.03 -9.73
C ILE A 76 5.86 -1.56 -9.86
N TYR A 77 5.37 -2.04 -11.01
CA TYR A 77 5.23 -3.49 -11.26
C TYR A 77 6.55 -4.24 -11.21
N THR A 78 7.66 -3.58 -11.55
CA THR A 78 9.00 -4.17 -11.42
C THR A 78 9.30 -4.54 -9.97
N LEU A 79 8.99 -3.63 -9.03
CA LEU A 79 9.15 -3.88 -7.60
C LEU A 79 8.18 -4.96 -7.11
N LEU A 80 6.89 -4.88 -7.47
CA LEU A 80 5.90 -5.89 -7.05
C LEU A 80 6.26 -7.30 -7.54
N LYS A 81 6.78 -7.42 -8.78
CA LYS A 81 7.22 -8.69 -9.34
C LYS A 81 8.46 -9.25 -8.67
N GLU A 82 9.43 -8.39 -8.35
CA GLU A 82 10.62 -8.76 -7.58
C GLU A 82 10.24 -9.34 -6.21
N VAL A 83 9.32 -8.66 -5.52
CA VAL A 83 8.97 -9.00 -4.14
C VAL A 83 8.02 -10.20 -4.08
N TYR A 84 6.93 -10.16 -4.83
CA TYR A 84 5.79 -11.08 -4.66
C TYR A 84 5.73 -12.19 -5.72
N GLY A 85 6.48 -12.06 -6.82
CA GLY A 85 6.60 -13.05 -7.89
C GLY A 85 6.33 -12.45 -9.28
N ALA A 86 7.12 -12.83 -10.28
CA ALA A 86 7.08 -12.21 -11.60
C ALA A 86 5.97 -12.75 -12.52
N ASN A 87 5.43 -13.92 -12.21
CA ASN A 87 4.37 -14.58 -12.96
C ASN A 87 3.49 -15.43 -12.04
N ARG A 88 2.35 -15.91 -12.56
CA ARG A 88 1.37 -16.71 -11.82
C ARG A 88 1.99 -17.85 -11.02
N LYS A 89 2.85 -18.66 -11.65
CA LYS A 89 3.48 -19.82 -11.00
C LYS A 89 4.35 -19.41 -9.81
N GLN A 90 5.17 -18.37 -9.98
CA GLN A 90 6.01 -17.86 -8.88
C GLN A 90 5.17 -17.29 -7.74
N ILE A 91 4.10 -16.56 -8.07
CA ILE A 91 3.20 -15.99 -7.07
C ILE A 91 2.51 -17.12 -6.28
N GLU A 92 1.92 -18.11 -6.97
CA GLU A 92 1.25 -19.26 -6.32
C GLU A 92 2.20 -20.03 -5.39
N ASN A 93 3.48 -20.17 -5.74
CA ASN A 93 4.50 -20.78 -4.87
C ASN A 93 4.85 -19.94 -3.61
N ASN A 94 4.56 -18.64 -3.64
CA ASN A 94 4.77 -17.74 -2.51
C ASN A 94 3.55 -17.65 -1.59
N LEU A 95 2.39 -18.20 -1.98
CA LEU A 95 1.18 -18.15 -1.17
C LEU A 95 1.26 -19.14 0.00
N VAL A 96 0.76 -18.70 1.14
CA VAL A 96 0.55 -19.50 2.35
C VAL A 96 -0.87 -19.32 2.84
N LYS A 97 -1.35 -20.27 3.65
CA LYS A 97 -2.69 -20.22 4.23
C LYS A 97 -2.68 -19.35 5.49
N VAL A 98 -3.48 -18.30 5.50
CA VAL A 98 -3.73 -17.43 6.65
C VAL A 98 -5.14 -17.69 7.19
N SER A 99 -5.29 -17.88 8.49
CA SER A 99 -6.61 -18.03 9.12
C SER A 99 -7.28 -16.66 9.30
N ILE A 100 -8.52 -16.54 8.83
CA ILE A 100 -9.37 -15.35 9.03
C ILE A 100 -10.54 -15.64 9.98
N GLY A 101 -10.36 -16.62 10.87
CA GLY A 101 -11.33 -17.01 11.89
C GLY A 101 -12.27 -18.14 11.48
N TYR A 102 -12.92 -18.02 10.31
CA TYR A 102 -13.92 -19.00 9.85
C TYR A 102 -13.48 -19.82 8.62
N LYS A 103 -12.39 -19.41 7.97
CA LYS A 103 -11.74 -20.14 6.87
C LYS A 103 -10.26 -19.77 6.79
N PHE A 104 -9.53 -20.51 5.97
CA PHE A 104 -8.19 -20.11 5.53
C PHE A 104 -8.26 -19.45 4.15
N VAL A 105 -7.41 -18.46 3.94
CA VAL A 105 -7.25 -17.76 2.66
C VAL A 105 -5.80 -17.80 2.21
N ASP A 106 -5.58 -17.75 0.91
CA ASP A 106 -4.23 -17.67 0.35
C ASP A 106 -3.73 -16.22 0.37
N PHE A 107 -2.51 -16.02 0.88
CA PHE A 107 -1.85 -14.72 0.97
C PHE A 107 -0.33 -14.88 0.79
N ASN A 108 0.35 -13.85 0.27
CA ASN A 108 1.76 -13.94 -0.04
C ASN A 108 2.64 -13.90 1.22
N LYS A 109 3.59 -14.82 1.36
CA LYS A 109 4.51 -14.84 2.52
C LYS A 109 5.64 -13.81 2.44
N ASN A 110 5.97 -13.37 1.23
CA ASN A 110 7.12 -12.50 1.01
C ASN A 110 6.87 -11.12 1.62
N ASN A 111 7.95 -10.48 2.07
CA ASN A 111 7.92 -9.17 2.72
C ASN A 111 6.91 -9.08 3.88
N GLN A 112 6.74 -10.16 4.65
CA GLN A 112 5.84 -10.25 5.80
C GLN A 112 4.34 -10.03 5.50
N ALA A 113 3.91 -10.04 4.24
CA ALA A 113 2.52 -9.72 3.90
C ALA A 113 1.50 -10.67 4.59
N ALA A 114 1.76 -11.99 4.60
CA ALA A 114 0.92 -12.96 5.31
C ALA A 114 0.94 -12.77 6.83
N ALA A 115 2.12 -12.53 7.41
CA ALA A 115 2.27 -12.28 8.84
C ALA A 115 1.54 -10.99 9.27
N SER A 116 1.56 -9.96 8.43
CA SER A 116 0.78 -8.74 8.62
C SER A 116 -0.72 -9.02 8.61
N LEU A 117 -1.23 -9.84 7.68
CA LEU A 117 -2.65 -10.24 7.67
C LEU A 117 -3.03 -11.05 8.91
N GLU A 118 -2.16 -11.95 9.37
CA GLU A 118 -2.36 -12.68 10.63
C GLU A 118 -2.47 -11.74 11.83
N GLY A 119 -1.60 -10.73 11.88
CA GLY A 119 -1.62 -9.67 12.90
C GLY A 119 -2.93 -8.88 12.90
N VAL A 120 -3.42 -8.49 11.72
CA VAL A 120 -4.73 -7.84 11.56
C VAL A 120 -5.83 -8.73 12.14
N MET A 121 -5.89 -10.00 11.73
CA MET A 121 -6.96 -10.90 12.15
C MET A 121 -6.91 -11.20 13.65
N LYS A 122 -5.72 -11.27 14.25
CA LYS A 122 -5.53 -11.44 15.69
C LYS A 122 -6.17 -10.29 16.50
N GLU A 123 -6.10 -9.06 15.99
CA GLU A 123 -6.72 -7.89 16.64
C GLU A 123 -8.19 -7.70 16.26
N LEU A 124 -8.54 -7.94 14.98
CA LEU A 124 -9.88 -7.69 14.46
C LEU A 124 -10.91 -8.73 14.93
N LEU A 125 -10.55 -10.00 15.04
CA LEU A 125 -11.51 -11.06 15.42
C LEU A 125 -12.12 -10.85 16.81
N PRO A 126 -11.35 -10.53 17.87
CA PRO A 126 -11.92 -10.18 19.18
C PRO A 126 -12.87 -8.97 19.15
N LEU A 127 -12.56 -7.96 18.33
CA LEU A 127 -13.41 -6.76 18.18
C LEU A 127 -14.72 -7.11 17.47
N ALA A 128 -14.65 -7.84 16.36
CA ALA A 128 -15.82 -8.30 15.61
C ALA A 128 -16.75 -9.19 16.45
N ARG A 129 -16.22 -9.99 17.37
CA ARG A 129 -17.06 -10.80 18.29
C ARG A 129 -17.88 -9.97 19.27
N LYS A 130 -17.44 -8.74 19.56
CA LYS A 130 -18.08 -7.84 20.54
C LYS A 130 -18.99 -6.81 19.88
N ASP A 131 -18.76 -6.49 18.61
CA ASP A 131 -19.48 -5.45 17.89
C ASP A 131 -19.97 -5.95 16.53
N TYR A 132 -21.30 -6.01 16.38
CA TYR A 132 -21.94 -6.44 15.14
C TYR A 132 -21.63 -5.52 13.95
N LYS A 133 -21.43 -4.22 14.17
CA LYS A 133 -21.07 -3.26 13.11
C LYS A 133 -19.70 -3.60 12.53
N ILE A 134 -18.73 -3.94 13.39
CA ILE A 134 -17.39 -4.41 12.97
C ILE A 134 -17.51 -5.75 12.27
N TYR A 135 -18.23 -6.72 12.85
CA TYR A 135 -18.44 -8.03 12.24
C TYR A 135 -19.03 -7.92 10.83
N ASN A 136 -20.12 -7.16 10.69
CA ASN A 136 -20.82 -6.98 9.42
C ASN A 136 -19.98 -6.20 8.39
N ALA A 137 -19.02 -5.37 8.80
CA ALA A 137 -18.11 -4.72 7.85
C ALA A 137 -16.95 -5.63 7.43
N ALA A 138 -16.50 -6.53 8.31
CA ALA A 138 -15.36 -7.40 8.07
C ALA A 138 -15.71 -8.75 7.42
N PHE A 139 -16.89 -9.31 7.72
CA PHE A 139 -17.23 -10.71 7.41
C PHE A 139 -18.62 -10.88 6.76
N PRO A 140 -18.75 -11.86 5.84
CA PRO A 140 -17.69 -12.69 5.28
C PRO A 140 -16.77 -11.89 4.34
N CYS A 141 -15.47 -12.17 4.35
CA CYS A 141 -14.52 -11.58 3.41
C CYS A 141 -14.80 -12.06 1.97
N ASN A 142 -14.86 -11.11 1.04
CA ASN A 142 -15.23 -11.28 -0.36
C ASN A 142 -14.08 -11.86 -1.23
N GLY A 143 -12.83 -11.78 -0.80
CA GLY A 143 -11.74 -12.47 -1.51
C GLY A 143 -10.33 -12.05 -1.10
N THR A 144 -9.34 -12.89 -1.43
CA THR A 144 -7.91 -12.54 -1.33
C THR A 144 -7.21 -12.79 -2.67
N TYR A 145 -6.51 -13.91 -2.84
CA TYR A 145 -5.82 -14.22 -4.07
C TYR A 145 -6.79 -14.48 -5.22
N TYR A 146 -6.64 -13.71 -6.30
CA TYR A 146 -7.28 -13.98 -7.58
C TYR A 146 -6.41 -13.42 -8.70
N TYR A 147 -5.85 -14.31 -9.53
CA TYR A 147 -4.96 -13.92 -10.62
C TYR A 147 -5.72 -13.27 -11.77
N ARG A 148 -5.88 -11.95 -11.71
CA ARG A 148 -6.62 -11.15 -12.70
C ARG A 148 -5.98 -9.80 -12.99
N LEU A 149 -6.38 -9.22 -14.11
CA LEU A 149 -6.15 -7.82 -14.43
C LEU A 149 -7.18 -6.93 -13.73
N ILE A 150 -6.83 -5.66 -13.54
CA ILE A 150 -7.76 -4.61 -13.11
C ILE A 150 -8.67 -4.28 -14.30
N GLY A 151 -9.99 -4.27 -14.07
CA GLY A 151 -10.99 -4.07 -15.12
C GLY A 151 -10.77 -2.79 -15.94
N GLY A 152 -10.66 -2.93 -17.26
CA GLY A 152 -10.38 -1.82 -18.18
C GLY A 152 -8.90 -1.45 -18.29
N THR A 153 -7.98 -2.29 -17.81
CA THR A 153 -6.53 -2.05 -17.91
C THR A 153 -5.77 -3.34 -18.23
N ASN A 154 -4.50 -3.22 -18.61
CA ASN A 154 -3.58 -4.34 -18.82
C ASN A 154 -2.68 -4.60 -17.59
N ARG A 155 -3.11 -4.14 -16.41
CA ARG A 155 -2.33 -4.14 -15.17
C ARG A 155 -2.85 -5.20 -14.21
N LEU A 156 -1.96 -5.99 -13.60
CA LEU A 156 -2.35 -6.98 -12.59
C LEU A 156 -2.90 -6.29 -11.34
N SER A 157 -3.99 -6.83 -10.78
CA SER A 157 -4.53 -6.40 -9.49
C SER A 157 -3.59 -6.82 -8.35
N THR A 158 -3.65 -6.13 -7.21
CA THR A 158 -2.97 -6.56 -5.97
C THR A 158 -3.47 -7.91 -5.44
N HIS A 159 -4.73 -8.27 -5.72
CA HIS A 159 -5.24 -9.63 -5.53
C HIS A 159 -4.43 -10.67 -6.31
N ALA A 160 -3.92 -10.32 -7.49
CA ALA A 160 -3.14 -11.25 -8.32
C ALA A 160 -1.76 -11.55 -7.73
N PHE A 161 -1.23 -10.69 -6.85
CA PHE A 161 0.00 -10.92 -6.11
C PHE A 161 -0.21 -11.57 -4.75
N GLY A 162 -1.47 -11.77 -4.33
CA GLY A 162 -1.81 -12.29 -3.01
C GLY A 162 -1.54 -11.31 -1.88
N ILE A 163 -1.62 -9.99 -2.16
CA ILE A 163 -1.40 -8.92 -1.18
C ILE A 163 -2.63 -8.04 -0.97
N GLY A 164 -3.75 -8.37 -1.63
CA GLY A 164 -5.03 -7.67 -1.50
C GLY A 164 -6.07 -8.55 -0.79
N ILE A 165 -6.95 -7.92 -0.02
CA ILE A 165 -8.10 -8.55 0.62
C ILE A 165 -9.32 -7.63 0.50
N ASP A 166 -10.44 -8.21 0.07
CA ASP A 166 -11.75 -7.57 0.13
C ASP A 166 -12.50 -8.15 1.33
N LEU A 167 -12.98 -7.27 2.22
CA LEU A 167 -13.81 -7.63 3.36
C LEU A 167 -15.26 -7.85 2.91
N HIS A 168 -16.26 -7.64 3.79
CA HIS A 168 -17.65 -7.84 3.41
C HIS A 168 -18.10 -6.76 2.42
N SER A 169 -18.55 -7.21 1.25
CA SER A 169 -18.99 -6.33 0.18
C SER A 169 -20.35 -5.69 0.48
N ASN A 170 -20.46 -4.39 0.23
CA ASN A 170 -21.69 -3.62 0.21
C ASN A 170 -21.90 -2.99 -1.18
N LYS A 171 -23.15 -2.83 -1.59
CA LYS A 171 -23.51 -2.17 -2.87
C LYS A 171 -23.06 -0.71 -2.97
N TYR A 172 -22.63 -0.10 -1.86
CA TYR A 172 -22.11 1.27 -1.78
C TYR A 172 -20.58 1.35 -1.65
N ASP A 173 -19.86 0.23 -1.73
CA ASP A 173 -18.43 0.21 -1.45
C ASP A 173 -17.55 0.67 -2.61
N TYR A 174 -18.04 0.70 -3.85
CA TYR A 174 -17.17 0.89 -5.01
C TYR A 174 -17.71 1.90 -6.01
N TRP A 175 -16.85 2.86 -6.36
CA TRP A 175 -17.19 4.05 -7.14
C TRP A 175 -17.83 3.77 -8.51
N ARG A 176 -17.56 2.61 -9.14
CA ARG A 176 -18.13 2.31 -10.47
C ARG A 176 -19.61 1.97 -10.46
N TRP A 177 -20.15 1.55 -9.31
CA TRP A 177 -21.55 1.15 -9.18
C TRP A 177 -22.30 1.88 -8.07
N SER A 178 -21.68 2.92 -7.50
CA SER A 178 -22.25 3.75 -6.43
C SER A 178 -22.02 5.22 -6.71
N THR A 179 -22.98 6.07 -6.36
CA THR A 179 -22.77 7.51 -6.41
C THR A 179 -21.82 7.96 -5.29
N ARG A 180 -21.16 9.12 -5.44
CA ARG A 180 -20.35 9.70 -4.35
C ARG A 180 -21.15 9.93 -3.07
N GLU A 181 -22.40 10.35 -3.16
CA GLU A 181 -23.28 10.51 -1.98
C GLU A 181 -23.51 9.17 -1.26
N GLN A 182 -23.70 8.08 -2.01
CA GLN A 182 -23.83 6.74 -1.43
C GLN A 182 -22.53 6.26 -0.80
N GLY A 183 -21.39 6.51 -1.47
CA GLY A 183 -20.06 6.23 -0.93
C GLY A 183 -19.76 7.01 0.34
N GLN A 184 -20.16 8.29 0.40
CA GLN A 184 -20.01 9.14 1.58
C GLN A 184 -20.82 8.59 2.77
N LYS A 185 -22.10 8.26 2.56
CA LYS A 185 -22.92 7.60 3.58
C LYS A 185 -22.32 6.26 4.04
N ARG A 186 -21.66 5.55 3.13
CA ARG A 186 -20.98 4.30 3.45
C ARG A 186 -19.72 4.54 4.29
N LEU A 187 -18.92 5.55 3.96
CA LEU A 187 -17.73 5.99 4.72
C LEU A 187 -18.10 6.35 6.16
N GLU A 188 -19.11 7.21 6.35
CA GLU A 188 -19.60 7.65 7.67
C GLU A 188 -20.03 6.47 8.57
N ASN A 189 -20.54 5.42 7.95
CA ASN A 189 -20.99 4.22 8.64
C ASN A 189 -19.93 3.12 8.73
N TYR A 190 -18.74 3.31 8.15
CA TYR A 190 -17.69 2.30 8.17
C TYR A 190 -16.92 2.33 9.51
N PRO A 191 -16.72 1.19 10.20
CA PRO A 191 -15.97 1.17 11.46
C PRO A 191 -14.49 1.50 11.23
N GLN A 192 -14.07 2.71 11.60
CA GLN A 192 -12.69 3.19 11.41
C GLN A 192 -11.65 2.35 12.14
N VAL A 193 -12.02 1.67 13.24
CA VAL A 193 -11.14 0.72 13.94
C VAL A 193 -10.64 -0.41 13.03
N ILE A 194 -11.41 -0.82 12.01
CA ILE A 194 -10.95 -1.79 11.02
C ILE A 194 -9.80 -1.18 10.23
N VAL A 195 -10.00 0.03 9.69
CA VAL A 195 -9.02 0.78 8.90
C VAL A 195 -7.73 0.95 9.69
N GLN A 196 -7.82 1.46 10.92
CA GLN A 196 -6.69 1.67 11.82
C GLN A 196 -5.93 0.37 12.12
N THR A 197 -6.66 -0.74 12.29
CA THR A 197 -6.03 -2.06 12.50
C THR A 197 -5.23 -2.47 11.26
N PHE A 198 -5.79 -2.33 10.06
CA PHE A 198 -5.09 -2.65 8.81
C PHE A 198 -3.86 -1.75 8.59
N GLU A 199 -4.00 -0.44 8.80
CA GLU A 199 -2.90 0.54 8.67
C GLU A 199 -1.75 0.27 9.65
N LYS A 200 -2.07 -0.15 10.88
CA LYS A 200 -1.07 -0.58 11.87
C LYS A 200 -0.15 -1.65 11.30
N TYR A 201 -0.72 -2.59 10.54
CA TYR A 201 -0.03 -3.74 9.95
C TYR A 201 0.47 -3.52 8.51
N GLY A 202 0.48 -2.29 8.01
CA GLY A 202 1.09 -1.94 6.71
C GLY A 202 0.16 -2.06 5.50
N PHE A 203 -1.15 -2.14 5.72
CA PHE A 203 -2.13 -2.10 4.65
C PHE A 203 -2.64 -0.68 4.42
N ILE A 204 -2.85 -0.32 3.15
CA ILE A 204 -3.67 0.83 2.79
C ILE A 204 -5.10 0.38 2.51
N TRP A 205 -6.03 1.30 2.71
CA TRP A 205 -7.46 1.12 2.54
C TRP A 205 -7.99 1.86 1.31
N GLY A 206 -8.74 1.17 0.46
CA GLY A 206 -9.34 1.74 -0.75
C GLY A 206 -10.43 2.78 -0.49
N GLY A 207 -10.97 2.87 0.73
CA GLY A 207 -11.85 3.97 1.15
C GLY A 207 -11.14 5.33 1.19
N LYS A 208 -9.80 5.35 1.26
CA LYS A 208 -8.94 6.55 1.18
C LYS A 208 -8.47 6.84 -0.25
N TRP A 209 -9.19 6.34 -1.25
CA TRP A 209 -9.01 6.73 -2.65
C TRP A 209 -10.17 7.63 -3.07
N GLY A 210 -9.87 8.66 -3.87
CA GLY A 210 -10.89 9.52 -4.46
C GLY A 210 -11.92 8.74 -5.28
N ASN A 211 -11.44 7.74 -6.01
CA ASN A 211 -12.25 6.68 -6.60
C ASN A 211 -12.37 5.51 -5.61
N PHE A 212 -13.22 5.69 -4.59
CA PHE A 212 -13.29 4.82 -3.42
C PHE A 212 -13.57 3.34 -3.73
N ASP A 213 -12.94 2.49 -2.94
CA ASP A 213 -13.14 1.03 -2.85
C ASP A 213 -13.11 0.59 -1.38
N ILE A 214 -14.20 0.82 -0.65
CA ILE A 214 -14.32 0.75 0.81
C ILE A 214 -14.15 -0.68 1.35
N MET A 215 -14.44 -1.70 0.55
CA MET A 215 -14.22 -3.10 0.98
C MET A 215 -12.75 -3.52 0.86
N HIS A 216 -11.94 -2.79 0.09
CA HIS A 216 -10.63 -3.24 -0.36
C HIS A 216 -9.49 -2.75 0.53
N TYR A 217 -8.58 -3.67 0.86
CA TYR A 217 -7.31 -3.38 1.52
C TYR A 217 -6.16 -4.04 0.77
N GLU A 218 -5.04 -3.34 0.63
CA GLU A 218 -3.82 -3.90 0.02
C GLU A 218 -2.58 -3.63 0.86
N TYR A 219 -1.74 -4.65 1.04
CA TYR A 219 -0.49 -4.56 1.79
C TYR A 219 0.53 -3.74 1.00
N ARG A 220 0.80 -2.52 1.48
CA ARG A 220 1.63 -1.49 0.84
C ARG A 220 2.43 -0.74 1.91
N PRO A 221 3.36 -1.43 2.59
CA PRO A 221 4.07 -0.87 3.75
C PRO A 221 4.85 0.40 3.40
N GLU A 222 5.29 0.58 2.15
CA GLU A 222 5.99 1.78 1.71
C GLU A 222 5.12 3.04 1.77
N ILE A 223 3.82 2.91 1.49
CA ILE A 223 2.88 4.03 1.55
C ILE A 223 2.61 4.40 3.01
N ILE A 224 2.44 3.39 3.88
CA ILE A 224 2.24 3.58 5.31
C ILE A 224 3.48 4.21 5.97
N TYR A 225 4.68 3.73 5.65
CA TYR A 225 5.91 4.33 6.19
C TYR A 225 6.12 5.77 5.73
N LYS A 226 5.83 6.08 4.45
CA LYS A 226 5.85 7.47 3.99
C LYS A 226 4.87 8.33 4.80
N ALA A 227 3.63 7.87 4.97
CA ALA A 227 2.63 8.61 5.72
C ALA A 227 2.95 8.78 7.22
N ARG A 228 3.73 7.88 7.82
CA ARG A 228 4.12 7.99 9.24
C ARG A 228 5.30 8.93 9.47
N TYR A 229 6.23 9.00 8.53
CA TYR A 229 7.53 9.65 8.73
C TYR A 229 7.74 10.88 7.86
N PHE A 230 6.98 11.03 6.79
CA PHE A 230 7.14 12.07 5.77
C PHE A 230 5.77 12.52 5.25
N ASN A 231 4.88 12.91 6.18
CA ASN A 231 3.54 13.43 5.88
C ASN A 231 3.51 14.93 5.60
N GLU A 232 4.60 15.64 5.89
CA GLU A 232 4.81 17.06 5.65
C GLU A 232 6.03 17.26 4.74
N ASP A 233 6.05 18.38 4.03
CA ASP A 233 7.20 18.74 3.21
C ASP A 233 8.41 19.08 4.10
N PRO A 234 9.65 18.77 3.65
CA PRO A 234 10.85 19.13 4.39
C PRO A 234 10.91 20.63 4.67
N ILE A 235 11.23 20.98 5.91
CA ILE A 235 11.37 22.39 6.34
C ILE A 235 12.68 22.94 5.76
N PRO A 236 12.65 24.07 5.00
CA PRO A 236 13.87 24.66 4.46
C PRO A 236 14.90 24.98 5.55
N GLY A 237 16.15 24.53 5.34
CA GLY A 237 17.26 24.74 6.27
C GLY A 237 17.43 23.65 7.33
N LEU A 238 16.50 22.69 7.43
CA LEU A 238 16.66 21.47 8.22
C LEU A 238 17.01 20.27 7.32
N PRO A 239 17.66 19.22 7.86
CA PRO A 239 17.86 17.98 7.12
C PRO A 239 16.53 17.38 6.66
N TRP A 240 16.51 16.70 5.51
CA TRP A 240 15.28 16.09 4.97
C TRP A 240 14.68 14.99 5.86
N TYR A 241 15.45 14.50 6.83
CA TYR A 241 15.08 13.49 7.82
C TYR A 241 14.78 14.08 9.21
N ASP A 242 14.62 15.40 9.31
CA ASP A 242 14.24 16.05 10.57
C ASP A 242 12.95 15.43 11.15
N GLY A 243 12.90 15.28 12.48
CA GLY A 243 11.83 14.57 13.19
C GLY A 243 12.07 13.07 13.40
N LEU A 244 13.06 12.46 12.72
CA LEU A 244 13.37 11.03 12.87
C LEU A 244 14.45 10.72 13.91
N GLN A 245 15.05 11.73 14.53
CA GLN A 245 16.26 11.57 15.37
C GLN A 245 16.10 10.59 16.53
N HIS A 246 14.88 10.37 17.01
CA HIS A 246 14.57 9.45 18.11
C HIS A 246 14.24 8.02 17.66
N ASN A 247 14.09 7.76 16.36
CA ASN A 247 13.77 6.44 15.82
C ASN A 247 15.02 5.78 15.25
N GLN A 248 15.76 5.03 16.08
CA GLN A 248 17.05 4.42 15.72
C GLN A 248 17.02 3.58 14.43
N GLU A 249 15.93 2.88 14.14
CA GLU A 249 15.82 2.04 12.93
C GLU A 249 15.71 2.90 11.66
N ALA A 250 14.79 3.88 11.67
CA ALA A 250 14.66 4.83 10.56
C ALA A 250 15.96 5.61 10.36
N MET A 251 16.52 6.00 11.49
CA MET A 251 17.81 6.64 11.59
C MET A 251 18.90 5.82 10.87
N ASN A 252 19.14 4.56 11.21
CA ASN A 252 20.17 3.73 10.54
C ASN A 252 20.06 3.73 9.00
N ILE A 253 18.84 3.81 8.48
CA ILE A 253 18.57 3.88 7.03
C ILE A 253 18.88 5.26 6.47
N VAL A 254 18.61 6.34 7.19
CA VAL A 254 19.03 7.70 6.81
C VAL A 254 20.53 7.75 6.59
N TRP A 255 21.37 7.32 7.55
CA TRP A 255 22.82 7.35 7.35
C TRP A 255 23.28 6.46 6.19
N TRP A 256 22.61 5.31 5.98
CA TRP A 256 22.90 4.48 4.82
C TRP A 256 22.60 5.21 3.50
N ILE A 257 21.53 6.02 3.44
CA ILE A 257 21.18 6.84 2.27
C ILE A 257 22.23 7.92 2.06
N GLU A 258 22.54 8.69 3.11
CA GLU A 258 23.55 9.77 3.08
C GLU A 258 24.92 9.29 2.61
N GLN A 259 25.30 8.06 2.96
CA GLN A 259 26.57 7.45 2.50
C GLN A 259 26.57 7.11 1.00
N GLN A 260 25.40 6.85 0.41
CA GLN A 260 25.29 6.45 -0.99
C GLN A 260 24.93 7.61 -1.91
N LEU A 261 24.21 8.58 -1.38
CA LEU A 261 23.77 9.80 -2.04
C LEU A 261 24.30 10.98 -1.20
N PRO A 262 25.60 11.32 -1.28
CA PRO A 262 26.09 12.51 -0.60
C PRO A 262 25.42 13.73 -1.24
N PHE A 263 24.45 14.32 -0.54
CA PHE A 263 23.78 15.56 -0.91
C PHE A 263 24.62 16.78 -0.49
#